data_AF-A0A090MHU8-F1
#
_entry.id   AF-A0A090MHU8-F1
#
_cell.length_a   1.000
_cell.length_b   1.000
_cell.length_c   1.000
_cell.angle_alpha   90.00
_cell.angle_beta   90.00
_cell.angle_gamma   90.00
#
_symmetry.space_group_name_H-M   'P 1'
#
loop_
_entity.id
_entity.type
_entity.pdbx_description
1 polymer ?
#
loop_
_entity_poly.entity_id
_entity_poly.type
_entity_poly.pdbx_seq_one_letter_code
_entity_poly.pdbx_strand_id
1 'polypeptide(L)'
;MDLVYKEDVDKQFFPKSVTIQAQAIREEVYEPVVKEIKALVATQIRQVEEEYQKPPNFVFLVGGFGRSKYLYECLKDTFGEKSDILQKRGENPWAAVLRGAVLHGLSRTGLHDSITAVVNSRISRHNYGTVFNDCPFDIRKHDIRDREYCIYDKAYIAVDQTEWYVGIGDAVSTYMPVSFSCYQALISVEQGLQIEIVISDSAEPPNRKDESVRTLCTITAPLDYEIWAKLPKEISEDAKTFRRIKYDLRMISDGSCLEFAVWYKNQCLASQNVDFETTKAETKENNRGNNDVSMEDPSEVWSDVPPVIEKDDGDGEYVDRTPKRRRGNGRRERSMTLRGK
;
A
#
# COMPACT_ATOMS: atom_id res chain seq x y z
N MET A 1 -48.48 -1.73 8.81
CA MET A 1 -48.54 -0.91 10.04
C MET A 1 -47.86 0.39 9.72
N ASP A 2 -48.66 1.43 9.49
CA ASP A 2 -48.16 2.77 9.20
C ASP A 2 -47.87 3.45 10.54
N LEU A 3 -46.62 3.88 10.75
CA LEU A 3 -46.25 4.70 11.89
C LEU A 3 -46.81 6.11 11.65
N VAL A 4 -48.01 6.37 12.20
CA VAL A 4 -48.66 7.67 12.14
C VAL A 4 -48.11 8.55 13.27
N TYR A 5 -47.36 9.58 12.90
CA TYR A 5 -46.96 10.67 13.80
C TYR A 5 -48.23 11.44 14.24
N LYS A 6 -48.44 11.56 15.56
CA LYS A 6 -49.72 12.02 16.17
C LYS A 6 -49.70 13.45 16.71
N GLU A 7 -48.65 14.22 16.48
CA GLU A 7 -48.59 15.62 16.91
C GLU A 7 -48.94 16.58 15.76
N ASP A 8 -49.49 17.74 16.10
CA ASP A 8 -49.72 18.84 15.16
C ASP A 8 -48.37 19.34 14.63
N VAL A 9 -48.01 18.87 13.43
CA VAL A 9 -46.83 19.39 12.72
C VAL A 9 -47.10 20.86 12.44
N ASP A 10 -46.30 21.74 13.04
CA ASP A 10 -46.34 23.16 12.76
C ASP A 10 -46.12 23.38 11.25
N LYS A 11 -47.23 23.69 10.56
CA LYS A 11 -47.27 23.87 9.10
C LYS A 11 -46.42 25.06 8.66
N GLN A 12 -45.97 25.89 9.60
CA GLN A 12 -45.08 27.01 9.34
C GLN A 12 -43.63 26.56 9.08
N PHE A 13 -43.22 25.38 9.58
CA PHE A 13 -41.84 24.88 9.46
C PHE A 13 -41.68 23.63 8.60
N PHE A 14 -42.75 22.87 8.35
CA PHE A 14 -42.68 21.66 7.51
C PHE A 14 -43.84 21.60 6.50
N PRO A 15 -43.57 21.83 5.20
CA PRO A 15 -44.59 21.67 4.18
C PRO A 15 -45.03 20.21 4.09
N LYS A 16 -46.34 19.98 3.90
CA LYS A 16 -46.93 18.62 3.77
C LYS A 16 -46.39 17.82 2.58
N SER A 17 -45.78 18.48 1.61
CA SER A 17 -45.18 17.91 0.41
C SER A 17 -44.08 18.82 -0.11
N VAL A 18 -42.94 18.26 -0.50
CA VAL A 18 -41.87 18.97 -1.19
C VAL A 18 -41.86 18.52 -2.64
N THR A 19 -41.94 19.48 -3.58
CA THR A 19 -41.77 19.20 -5.01
C THR A 19 -40.35 19.54 -5.40
N ILE A 20 -39.61 18.55 -5.85
CA ILE A 20 -38.24 18.71 -6.31
C ILE A 20 -38.25 18.63 -7.83
N GLN A 21 -37.83 19.69 -8.51
CA GLN A 21 -37.76 19.70 -9.96
C GLN A 21 -36.59 18.83 -10.45
N ALA A 22 -36.86 17.95 -11.41
CA ALA A 22 -35.83 17.08 -11.99
C ALA A 22 -34.68 17.88 -12.63
N GLN A 23 -34.99 19.05 -13.21
CA GLN A 23 -34.00 19.96 -13.77
C GLN A 23 -33.07 20.51 -12.68
N ALA A 24 -33.63 21.04 -11.59
CA ALA A 24 -32.84 21.52 -10.46
C ALA A 24 -31.95 20.42 -9.87
N ILE A 25 -32.45 19.18 -9.73
CA ILE A 25 -31.61 18.06 -9.27
C ILE A 25 -30.50 17.72 -10.25
N ARG A 26 -30.78 17.73 -11.55
CA ARG A 26 -29.75 17.50 -12.56
C ARG A 26 -28.64 18.55 -12.45
N GLU A 27 -29.01 19.82 -12.51
CA GLU A 27 -28.08 20.95 -12.64
C GLU A 27 -27.36 21.27 -11.32
N GLU A 28 -28.08 21.26 -10.19
CA GLU A 28 -27.51 21.70 -8.90
C GLU A 28 -26.86 20.56 -8.11
N VAL A 29 -27.28 19.31 -8.33
CA VAL A 29 -26.80 18.15 -7.55
C VAL A 29 -25.95 17.20 -8.40
N TYR A 30 -26.44 16.75 -9.55
CA TYR A 30 -25.75 15.72 -10.32
C TYR A 30 -24.61 16.27 -11.17
N GLU A 31 -24.77 17.40 -11.85
CA GLU A 31 -23.76 17.96 -12.74
C GLU A 31 -22.42 18.25 -12.04
N PRO A 32 -22.38 18.87 -10.85
CA PRO A 32 -21.12 19.08 -10.12
C PRO A 32 -20.40 17.77 -9.82
N VAL A 33 -21.13 16.77 -9.31
CA VAL A 33 -20.58 15.45 -8.96
C VAL A 33 -20.09 14.70 -10.21
N VAL A 34 -20.86 14.72 -11.30
CA VAL A 34 -20.48 14.08 -12.56
C VAL A 34 -19.27 14.77 -13.18
N LYS A 35 -19.13 16.09 -13.06
CA LYS A 35 -17.97 16.83 -13.53
C LYS A 35 -16.69 16.40 -12.82
N GLU A 36 -16.74 16.22 -11.49
CA GLU A 36 -15.62 15.70 -10.72
C GLU A 36 -15.26 14.27 -11.14
N ILE A 37 -16.26 13.40 -11.32
CA ILE A 37 -16.03 12.03 -11.80
C ILE A 37 -15.39 12.02 -13.19
N LYS A 38 -15.84 12.89 -14.12
CA LYS A 38 -15.22 13.03 -15.44
C LYS A 38 -13.74 13.42 -15.33
N ALA A 39 -13.40 14.36 -14.45
CA ALA A 39 -12.01 14.78 -14.25
C ALA A 39 -11.13 13.62 -13.73
N LEU A 40 -11.65 12.82 -12.79
CA LEU A 40 -10.96 11.64 -12.27
C LEU A 40 -10.76 10.57 -13.36
N VAL A 41 -11.82 10.24 -14.11
CA VAL A 41 -11.75 9.25 -15.21
C VAL A 41 -10.78 9.71 -16.30
N ALA A 42 -10.82 10.99 -16.68
CA ALA A 42 -9.89 11.55 -17.66
C ALA A 42 -8.43 11.43 -17.20
N THR A 43 -8.16 11.68 -15.91
CA THR A 43 -6.82 11.54 -15.34
C THR A 43 -6.34 10.09 -15.39
N GLN A 44 -7.19 9.13 -15.02
CA GLN A 44 -6.86 7.70 -15.04
C GLN A 44 -6.64 7.18 -16.47
N ILE A 45 -7.49 7.56 -17.43
CA ILE A 45 -7.30 7.21 -18.85
C ILE A 45 -5.95 7.73 -19.34
N ARG A 46 -5.62 9.00 -19.04
CA ARG A 46 -4.34 9.59 -19.43
C ARG A 46 -3.15 8.85 -18.82
N GLN A 47 -3.21 8.48 -17.54
CA GLN A 47 -2.13 7.72 -16.88
C GLN A 47 -1.91 6.35 -17.55
N VAL A 48 -2.98 5.68 -17.96
CA VAL A 48 -2.89 4.42 -18.72
C VAL A 48 -2.31 4.65 -20.12
N GLU A 49 -2.75 5.70 -20.82
CA GLU A 49 -2.23 6.08 -22.14
C GLU A 49 -0.72 6.40 -22.08
N GLU A 50 -0.27 7.15 -21.07
CA GLU A 50 1.14 7.51 -20.86
C GLU A 50 2.02 6.27 -20.62
N GLU A 51 1.56 5.32 -19.80
CA GLU A 51 2.33 4.12 -19.46
C GLU A 51 2.31 3.07 -20.58
N TYR A 52 1.14 2.77 -21.14
CA TYR A 52 0.94 1.65 -22.07
C TYR A 52 0.87 2.07 -23.54
N GLN A 53 0.96 3.37 -23.84
CA GLN A 53 0.86 3.94 -25.19
C GLN A 53 -0.47 3.64 -25.89
N LYS A 54 -1.51 3.32 -25.12
CA LYS A 54 -2.87 3.05 -25.58
C LYS A 54 -3.91 3.32 -24.48
N PRO A 55 -5.14 3.73 -24.83
CA PRO A 55 -6.20 3.90 -23.85
C PRO A 55 -6.62 2.54 -23.27
N PRO A 56 -7.26 2.54 -22.09
CA PRO A 56 -7.91 1.35 -21.57
C PRO A 56 -9.05 0.93 -22.50
N ASN A 57 -9.19 -0.37 -22.74
CA ASN A 57 -10.28 -0.89 -23.56
C ASN A 57 -11.65 -0.62 -22.94
N PHE A 58 -11.76 -0.77 -21.61
CA PHE A 58 -13.04 -0.74 -20.90
C PHE A 58 -12.98 0.13 -19.65
N VAL A 59 -14.07 0.84 -19.36
CA VAL A 59 -14.34 1.49 -18.08
C VAL A 59 -15.61 0.89 -17.49
N PHE A 60 -15.49 0.21 -16.35
CA PHE A 60 -16.62 -0.48 -15.71
C PHE A 60 -17.30 0.42 -14.66
N LEU A 61 -18.61 0.63 -14.79
CA LEU A 61 -19.40 1.30 -13.78
C LEU A 61 -19.95 0.29 -12.77
N VAL A 62 -19.48 0.41 -11.53
CA VAL A 62 -19.82 -0.48 -10.40
C VAL A 62 -20.37 0.31 -9.21
N GLY A 63 -20.99 -0.37 -8.27
CA GLY A 63 -21.62 0.25 -7.08
C GLY A 63 -23.00 0.86 -7.36
N GLY A 64 -23.61 1.45 -6.31
CA GLY A 64 -24.96 2.02 -6.38
C GLY A 64 -25.07 3.17 -7.40
N PHE A 65 -24.16 4.15 -7.32
CA PHE A 65 -24.15 5.28 -8.25
C PHE A 65 -23.74 4.90 -9.67
N GLY A 66 -22.92 3.86 -9.83
CA GLY A 66 -22.55 3.30 -11.13
C GLY A 66 -23.74 2.75 -11.94
N ARG A 67 -24.93 2.59 -11.34
CA ARG A 67 -26.18 2.23 -12.02
C ARG A 67 -26.92 3.43 -12.61
N SER A 68 -26.48 4.66 -12.33
CA SER A 68 -27.10 5.86 -12.85
C SER A 68 -27.02 5.89 -14.38
N LYS A 69 -28.18 5.94 -15.04
CA LYS A 69 -28.25 6.09 -16.49
C LYS A 69 -27.66 7.42 -16.93
N TYR A 70 -27.91 8.48 -16.16
CA TYR A 70 -27.36 9.82 -16.43
C TYR A 70 -25.83 9.83 -16.37
N LEU A 71 -25.23 9.19 -15.36
CA LEU A 71 -23.76 9.06 -15.26
C LEU A 71 -23.19 8.30 -16.46
N TYR A 72 -23.81 7.17 -16.82
CA TYR A 72 -23.38 6.36 -17.96
C TYR A 72 -23.41 7.15 -19.27
N GLU A 73 -24.51 7.86 -19.56
CA GLU A 73 -24.63 8.71 -20.76
C GLU A 73 -23.56 9.80 -20.75
N CYS A 74 -23.38 10.50 -19.63
CA CYS A 74 -22.36 11.53 -19.50
C CYS A 74 -20.93 11.02 -19.75
N LEU A 75 -20.59 9.83 -19.24
CA LEU A 75 -19.26 9.23 -19.43
C LEU A 75 -19.10 8.67 -20.84
N LYS A 76 -20.14 8.07 -21.40
CA LYS A 76 -20.14 7.56 -22.78
C LYS A 76 -19.97 8.69 -23.79
N ASP A 77 -20.65 9.82 -23.59
CA ASP A 77 -20.52 10.99 -24.46
C ASP A 77 -19.13 11.62 -24.38
N THR A 78 -18.46 11.51 -23.22
CA THR A 78 -17.14 12.14 -23.00
C THR A 78 -15.98 11.24 -23.41
N PHE A 79 -16.09 9.92 -23.21
CA PHE A 79 -14.96 8.98 -23.33
C PHE A 79 -15.25 7.80 -24.26
N GLY A 80 -16.47 7.64 -24.77
CA GLY A 80 -16.90 6.47 -25.53
C GLY A 80 -16.20 6.25 -26.86
N GLU A 81 -15.54 7.28 -27.42
CA GLU A 81 -14.68 7.12 -28.60
C GLU A 81 -13.32 6.48 -28.27
N LYS A 82 -12.84 6.67 -27.04
CA LYS A 82 -11.53 6.18 -26.59
C LYS A 82 -11.61 4.84 -25.86
N SER A 83 -12.66 4.66 -25.06
CA SER A 83 -12.83 3.53 -24.15
C SER A 83 -14.29 3.14 -24.03
N ASP A 84 -14.56 1.83 -24.07
CA ASP A 84 -15.92 1.31 -23.94
C ASP A 84 -16.41 1.45 -22.50
N ILE A 85 -17.45 2.26 -22.30
CA ILE A 85 -18.11 2.40 -20.99
C ILE A 85 -19.07 1.23 -20.81
N LEU A 86 -18.84 0.40 -19.79
CA LEU A 86 -19.64 -0.78 -19.50
C LEU A 86 -20.44 -0.60 -18.21
N GLN A 87 -21.76 -0.65 -18.35
CA GLN A 87 -22.71 -0.64 -17.24
C GLN A 87 -23.58 -1.90 -17.31
N LYS A 88 -23.38 -2.85 -16.38
CA LYS A 88 -24.30 -3.99 -16.25
C LYS A 88 -25.63 -3.53 -15.66
N ARG A 89 -26.73 -4.20 -16.03
CA ARG A 89 -28.05 -4.00 -15.42
C ARG A 89 -28.27 -4.98 -14.27
N GLY A 90 -29.30 -4.71 -13.45
CA GLY A 90 -29.69 -5.55 -12.31
C GLY A 90 -28.82 -5.33 -11.07
N GLU A 91 -28.74 -6.33 -10.21
CA GLU A 91 -27.98 -6.31 -8.94
C GLU A 91 -26.47 -6.53 -9.14
N ASN A 92 -26.07 -6.88 -10.36
CA ASN A 92 -24.68 -7.18 -10.69
C ASN A 92 -23.72 -6.02 -10.38
N PRO A 93 -23.95 -4.76 -10.77
CA PRO A 93 -23.03 -3.66 -10.40
C PRO A 93 -22.91 -3.44 -8.89
N TRP A 94 -24.02 -3.62 -8.15
CA TRP A 94 -24.07 -3.38 -6.71
C TRP A 94 -23.17 -4.35 -5.94
N ALA A 95 -23.27 -5.65 -6.24
CA ALA A 95 -22.49 -6.69 -5.58
C ALA A 95 -21.16 -7.02 -6.30
N ALA A 96 -20.75 -6.24 -7.32
CA ALA A 96 -19.52 -6.51 -8.08
C ALA A 96 -18.26 -6.52 -7.18
N VAL A 97 -18.15 -5.55 -6.27
CA VAL A 97 -17.02 -5.44 -5.35
C VAL A 97 -16.98 -6.64 -4.38
N LEU A 98 -18.11 -6.94 -3.74
CA LEU A 98 -18.21 -8.07 -2.80
C LEU A 98 -17.92 -9.40 -3.48
N ARG A 99 -18.49 -9.65 -4.66
CA ARG A 99 -18.20 -10.88 -5.43
C ARG A 99 -16.72 -10.97 -5.80
N GLY A 100 -16.10 -9.85 -6.20
CA GLY A 100 -14.66 -9.81 -6.47
C GLY A 100 -13.83 -10.13 -5.23
N ALA A 101 -14.20 -9.60 -4.07
CA ALA A 101 -13.53 -9.88 -2.80
C ALA A 101 -13.66 -11.35 -2.37
N VAL A 102 -14.86 -11.94 -2.51
CA VAL A 102 -15.08 -13.38 -2.22
C VAL A 102 -14.25 -14.25 -3.17
N LEU A 103 -14.27 -13.97 -4.47
CA LEU A 103 -13.44 -14.70 -5.44
C LEU A 103 -11.94 -14.57 -5.13
N HIS A 104 -11.49 -13.37 -4.74
CA HIS A 104 -10.11 -13.14 -4.32
C HIS A 104 -9.75 -13.95 -3.06
N GLY A 105 -10.60 -13.95 -2.03
CA GLY A 105 -10.40 -14.76 -0.82
C GLY A 105 -10.37 -16.26 -1.12
N LEU A 106 -11.32 -16.76 -1.93
CA LEU A 106 -11.37 -18.17 -2.34
C LEU A 106 -10.16 -18.60 -3.17
N SER A 107 -9.60 -17.70 -4.00
CA SER A 107 -8.38 -18.01 -4.77
C SER A 107 -7.17 -18.33 -3.89
N ARG A 108 -7.20 -17.95 -2.60
CA ARG A 108 -6.12 -18.18 -1.64
C ARG A 108 -6.28 -19.45 -0.83
N THR A 109 -7.48 -20.01 -0.74
CA THR A 109 -7.72 -21.24 0.03
C THR A 109 -7.31 -22.49 -0.73
N GLY A 110 -6.90 -22.36 -2.01
CA GLY A 110 -6.53 -23.49 -2.87
C GLY A 110 -7.72 -24.37 -3.26
N LEU A 111 -8.94 -23.98 -2.90
CA LEU A 111 -10.15 -24.81 -2.99
C LEU A 111 -10.86 -24.75 -4.37
N HIS A 112 -10.30 -24.13 -5.40
CA HIS A 112 -11.04 -23.99 -6.66
C HIS A 112 -10.18 -23.95 -7.94
N ASP A 113 -10.30 -24.99 -8.76
CA ASP A 113 -9.74 -25.10 -10.12
C ASP A 113 -10.39 -24.15 -11.15
N SER A 114 -11.50 -23.49 -10.80
CA SER A 114 -12.28 -22.68 -11.76
C SER A 114 -12.07 -21.17 -11.66
N ILE A 115 -11.19 -20.67 -10.79
CA ILE A 115 -10.92 -19.23 -10.70
C ILE A 115 -9.90 -18.85 -11.77
N THR A 116 -10.37 -18.22 -12.84
CA THR A 116 -9.57 -17.91 -14.04
C THR A 116 -8.86 -16.56 -13.99
N ALA A 117 -9.09 -15.75 -12.96
CA ALA A 117 -8.53 -14.40 -12.86
C ALA A 117 -7.98 -14.14 -11.45
N VAL A 118 -6.67 -13.96 -11.38
CA VAL A 118 -5.93 -13.69 -10.15
C VAL A 118 -5.22 -12.35 -10.30
N VAL A 119 -5.24 -11.53 -9.24
CA VAL A 119 -4.58 -10.22 -9.26
C VAL A 119 -3.07 -10.45 -9.14
N ASN A 120 -2.34 -10.20 -10.23
CA ASN A 120 -0.89 -10.39 -10.28
C ASN A 120 -0.11 -9.26 -9.57
N SER A 121 -0.59 -8.03 -9.70
CA SER A 121 0.06 -6.84 -9.16
C SER A 121 -0.93 -5.70 -8.97
N ARG A 122 -0.54 -4.74 -8.13
CA ARG A 122 -1.30 -3.53 -7.81
C ARG A 122 -0.42 -2.31 -8.02
N ILE A 123 -1.03 -1.21 -8.44
CA ILE A 123 -0.32 0.06 -8.56
C ILE A 123 -0.29 0.73 -7.19
N SER A 124 0.93 1.04 -6.72
CA SER A 124 1.14 1.71 -5.45
C SER A 124 0.54 3.12 -5.46
N ARG A 125 -0.15 3.46 -4.38
CA ARG A 125 -0.74 4.80 -4.16
C ARG A 125 0.14 5.72 -3.34
N HIS A 126 1.21 5.18 -2.77
CA HIS A 126 2.10 5.86 -1.85
C HIS A 126 3.56 5.52 -2.17
N ASN A 127 4.48 6.37 -1.72
CA ASN A 127 5.88 6.01 -1.72
C ASN A 127 6.17 5.22 -0.44
N TYR A 128 6.84 4.08 -0.55
CA TYR A 128 7.31 3.28 0.58
C TYR A 128 8.83 3.26 0.61
N GLY A 129 9.37 3.49 1.80
CA GLY A 129 10.79 3.65 2.01
C GLY A 129 11.24 3.16 3.37
N THR A 130 12.51 3.35 3.64
CA THR A 130 13.12 3.14 4.96
C THR A 130 14.01 4.31 5.32
N VAL A 131 14.34 4.42 6.60
CA VAL A 131 15.19 5.50 7.13
C VAL A 131 16.60 4.95 7.35
N PHE A 132 17.59 5.76 6.98
CA PHE A 132 18.99 5.39 7.14
C PHE A 132 19.86 6.60 7.49
N ASN A 133 21.11 6.32 7.84
CA ASN A 133 22.11 7.33 8.17
C ASN A 133 23.19 7.32 7.09
N ASP A 134 23.25 8.37 6.27
CA ASP A 134 24.23 8.44 5.19
C ASP A 134 25.60 8.86 5.74
N CYS A 135 26.65 8.14 5.36
CA CYS A 135 28.00 8.38 5.82
C CYS A 135 28.98 8.39 4.63
N PRO A 136 29.86 9.41 4.50
CA PRO A 136 29.95 10.61 5.33
C PRO A 136 28.87 11.65 4.99
N PHE A 137 28.70 12.62 5.88
CA PHE A 137 27.92 13.84 5.66
C PHE A 137 28.54 14.65 4.52
N ASP A 138 27.72 15.01 3.53
CA ASP A 138 28.07 15.83 2.39
C ASP A 138 27.19 17.09 2.41
N ILE A 139 27.80 18.25 2.66
CA ILE A 139 27.13 19.56 2.71
C ILE A 139 26.41 19.93 1.39
N ARG A 140 26.76 19.29 0.27
CA ARG A 140 26.10 19.52 -1.02
C ARG A 140 24.84 18.67 -1.20
N LYS A 141 24.71 17.58 -0.42
CA LYS A 141 23.59 16.64 -0.49
C LYS A 141 22.64 16.80 0.72
N HIS A 142 23.21 17.01 1.89
CA HIS A 142 22.51 16.90 3.17
C HIS A 142 22.27 18.27 3.81
N ASP A 143 21.18 18.37 4.56
CA ASP A 143 20.87 19.54 5.37
C ASP A 143 21.74 19.55 6.63
N ILE A 144 22.27 20.71 7.01
CA ILE A 144 23.11 20.87 8.20
C ILE A 144 22.40 20.47 9.50
N ARG A 145 21.07 20.56 9.53
CA ARG A 145 20.23 20.15 10.68
C ARG A 145 20.31 18.66 10.95
N ASP A 146 20.56 17.86 9.91
CA ASP A 146 20.63 16.41 9.99
C ASP A 146 22.07 15.94 10.25
N ARG A 147 23.03 16.86 10.50
CA ARG A 147 24.43 16.51 10.73
C ARG A 147 24.68 16.07 12.16
N GLU A 148 25.04 14.82 12.35
CA GLU A 148 25.45 14.26 13.65
C GLU A 148 26.85 13.66 13.57
N TYR A 149 27.62 13.69 14.65
CA TYR A 149 28.92 13.03 14.69
C TYR A 149 28.74 11.56 15.13
N CYS A 150 28.99 10.61 14.23
CA CYS A 150 28.95 9.20 14.56
C CYS A 150 30.26 8.76 15.20
N ILE A 151 30.21 8.30 16.46
CA ILE A 151 31.41 7.81 17.16
C ILE A 151 31.97 6.51 16.57
N TYR A 152 31.16 5.73 15.85
CA TYR A 152 31.59 4.45 15.27
C TYR A 152 32.28 4.64 13.93
N ASP A 153 31.68 5.46 13.06
CA ASP A 153 32.19 5.79 11.73
C ASP A 153 33.23 6.94 11.76
N LYS A 154 33.38 7.63 12.91
CA LYS A 154 34.25 8.80 13.12
C LYS A 154 34.11 9.90 12.07
N ALA A 155 32.93 9.99 11.50
CA ALA A 155 32.58 10.98 10.51
C ALA A 155 31.32 11.69 10.99
N TYR A 156 31.17 12.92 10.53
CA TYR A 156 29.84 13.48 10.47
C TYR A 156 29.00 12.61 9.54
N ILE A 157 27.81 12.24 9.98
CA ILE A 157 26.80 11.50 9.23
C ILE A 157 25.58 12.41 9.02
N ALA A 158 24.77 12.10 8.02
CA ALA A 158 23.45 12.67 7.87
C ALA A 158 22.41 11.69 8.44
N VAL A 159 21.76 12.06 9.54
CA VAL A 159 20.71 11.25 10.17
C VAL A 159 19.35 11.47 9.52
N ASP A 160 18.40 10.57 9.77
CA ASP A 160 17.01 10.69 9.32
C ASP A 160 16.87 10.88 7.80
N GLN A 161 17.76 10.24 7.02
CA GLN A 161 17.65 10.23 5.56
C GLN A 161 16.70 9.13 5.12
N THR A 162 15.99 9.34 4.02
CA THR A 162 14.99 8.39 3.49
C THR A 162 15.47 7.81 2.18
N GLU A 163 15.22 6.51 2.02
CA GLU A 163 15.44 5.80 0.76
C GLU A 163 14.14 5.13 0.34
N TRP A 164 13.65 5.50 -0.84
CA TRP A 164 12.38 5.04 -1.39
C TRP A 164 12.62 3.90 -2.38
N TYR A 165 11.96 2.76 -2.15
CA TYR A 165 12.13 1.57 -2.99
C TYR A 165 10.83 1.14 -3.70
N VAL A 166 9.69 1.73 -3.33
CA VAL A 166 8.44 1.70 -4.10
C VAL A 166 7.91 3.13 -4.20
N GLY A 167 7.69 3.62 -5.40
CA GLY A 167 7.10 4.94 -5.65
C GLY A 167 5.61 4.89 -5.95
N ILE A 168 4.95 6.05 -5.91
CA ILE A 168 3.59 6.21 -6.45
C ILE A 168 3.60 5.81 -7.93
N GLY A 169 2.68 4.94 -8.33
CA GLY A 169 2.58 4.43 -9.70
C GLY A 169 3.35 3.14 -9.97
N ASP A 170 4.21 2.69 -9.04
CA ASP A 170 4.94 1.44 -9.21
C ASP A 170 4.03 0.22 -9.05
N ALA A 171 4.26 -0.81 -9.87
CA ALA A 171 3.56 -2.08 -9.75
C ALA A 171 4.18 -2.94 -8.65
N VAL A 172 3.41 -3.21 -7.59
CA VAL A 172 3.76 -4.14 -6.50
C VAL A 172 3.09 -5.48 -6.78
N SER A 173 3.87 -6.55 -6.90
CA SER A 173 3.32 -7.89 -7.16
C SER A 173 2.75 -8.52 -5.90
N THR A 174 1.73 -9.37 -6.11
CA THR A 174 1.16 -10.24 -5.09
C THR A 174 2.10 -11.39 -4.71
N TYR A 175 3.01 -11.78 -5.61
CA TYR A 175 3.83 -13.00 -5.48
C TYR A 175 5.34 -12.72 -5.49
N MET A 176 5.76 -11.70 -6.24
CA MET A 176 7.17 -11.36 -6.39
C MET A 176 7.52 -10.15 -5.51
N PRO A 177 8.31 -10.32 -4.43
CA PRO A 177 8.65 -9.22 -3.54
C PRO A 177 9.49 -8.17 -4.26
N VAL A 178 9.14 -6.90 -4.04
CA VAL A 178 10.08 -5.81 -4.26
C VAL A 178 11.15 -5.93 -3.19
N SER A 179 12.42 -6.02 -3.60
CA SER A 179 13.53 -6.25 -2.69
C SER A 179 14.53 -5.10 -2.75
N PHE A 180 14.88 -4.61 -1.56
CA PHE A 180 15.82 -3.53 -1.37
C PHE A 180 16.93 -3.98 -0.40
N SER A 181 18.19 -3.93 -0.85
CA SER A 181 19.33 -4.39 -0.05
C SER A 181 19.84 -3.29 0.84
N CYS A 182 20.01 -3.66 2.10
CA CYS A 182 20.32 -2.80 3.22
C CYS A 182 21.57 -3.32 3.95
N TYR A 183 22.24 -2.47 4.71
CA TYR A 183 23.17 -2.96 5.72
C TYR A 183 23.11 -2.15 7.00
N GLN A 184 23.49 -2.78 8.10
CA GLN A 184 23.51 -2.16 9.41
C GLN A 184 24.76 -2.58 10.18
N ALA A 185 25.33 -1.61 10.90
CA ALA A 185 26.39 -1.87 11.87
C ALA A 185 25.77 -2.24 13.22
N LEU A 186 26.29 -3.29 13.84
CA LEU A 186 25.80 -3.85 15.09
C LEU A 186 26.96 -4.01 16.07
N ILE A 187 26.70 -3.62 17.33
CA ILE A 187 27.72 -3.63 18.39
C ILE A 187 27.58 -4.88 19.25
N SER A 188 26.35 -5.36 19.42
CA SER A 188 26.05 -6.56 20.18
C SER A 188 24.93 -7.37 19.51
N VAL A 189 24.82 -8.65 19.88
CA VAL A 189 23.80 -9.53 19.34
C VAL A 189 22.40 -9.17 19.85
N GLU A 190 22.33 -8.66 21.08
CA GLU A 190 21.10 -8.25 21.76
C GLU A 190 20.44 -7.02 21.11
N GLN A 191 21.20 -6.25 20.32
CA GLN A 191 20.69 -5.10 19.58
C GLN A 191 19.64 -5.53 18.53
N GLY A 192 19.81 -6.69 17.89
CA GLY A 192 19.00 -7.10 16.74
C GLY A 192 19.01 -6.08 15.60
N LEU A 193 18.06 -6.20 14.69
CA LEU A 193 17.77 -5.19 13.67
C LEU A 193 16.49 -4.45 14.03
N GLN A 194 16.47 -3.15 13.77
CA GLN A 194 15.27 -2.33 13.87
C GLN A 194 15.17 -1.52 12.59
N ILE A 195 14.13 -1.81 11.79
CA ILE A 195 13.93 -1.21 10.48
C ILE A 195 12.67 -0.37 10.55
N GLU A 196 12.82 0.93 10.37
CA GLU A 196 11.68 1.83 10.25
C GLU A 196 11.20 1.85 8.81
N ILE A 197 9.93 1.51 8.60
CA ILE A 197 9.25 1.62 7.32
C ILE A 197 8.51 2.94 7.31
N VAL A 198 8.75 3.74 6.28
CA VAL A 198 8.14 5.06 6.12
C VAL A 198 7.32 5.14 4.84
N ILE A 199 6.36 6.06 4.85
CA ILE A 199 5.44 6.29 3.75
C ILE A 199 5.28 7.79 3.50
N SER A 200 5.12 8.19 2.23
CA SER A 200 4.82 9.57 1.84
C SER A 200 3.87 9.62 0.64
N ASP A 201 2.99 10.62 0.66
CA ASP A 201 1.99 10.88 -0.39
C ASP A 201 2.47 11.97 -1.37
N SER A 202 3.71 12.47 -1.19
CA SER A 202 4.30 13.47 -2.09
C SER A 202 4.58 12.89 -3.47
N ALA A 203 4.32 13.68 -4.53
CA ALA A 203 4.70 13.31 -5.89
C ALA A 203 6.22 13.17 -6.06
N GLU A 204 6.98 14.00 -5.33
CA GLU A 204 8.43 13.90 -5.20
C GLU A 204 8.76 13.68 -3.73
N PRO A 205 8.96 12.42 -3.31
CA PRO A 205 9.17 12.13 -1.90
C PRO A 205 10.56 12.64 -1.45
N PRO A 206 10.66 13.29 -0.28
CA PRO A 206 11.90 13.95 0.15
C PRO A 206 12.99 12.93 0.47
N ASN A 207 14.25 13.34 0.37
CA ASN A 207 15.42 12.51 0.75
C ASN A 207 15.72 12.53 2.25
N ARG A 208 14.98 13.34 3.02
CA ARG A 208 15.04 13.40 4.47
C ARG A 208 13.65 13.10 5.04
N LYS A 209 13.61 12.60 6.26
CA LYS A 209 12.38 12.38 7.02
C LYS A 209 11.89 13.71 7.58
N ASP A 210 11.16 14.46 6.76
CA ASP A 210 10.48 15.69 7.19
C ASP A 210 9.02 15.42 7.60
N GLU A 211 8.25 16.49 7.79
CA GLU A 211 6.85 16.43 8.20
C GLU A 211 5.92 15.73 7.19
N SER A 212 6.35 15.59 5.93
CA SER A 212 5.60 14.88 4.87
C SER A 212 5.88 13.36 4.86
N VAL A 213 6.79 12.88 5.71
CA VAL A 213 7.16 11.48 5.84
C VAL A 213 6.66 10.95 7.16
N ARG A 214 5.76 9.98 7.11
CA ARG A 214 5.22 9.32 8.31
C ARG A 214 5.77 7.91 8.45
N THR A 215 5.96 7.50 9.69
CA THR A 215 6.31 6.12 10.03
C THR A 215 5.09 5.25 9.86
N LEU A 216 5.22 4.19 9.07
CA LEU A 216 4.18 3.20 8.86
C LEU A 216 4.26 2.10 9.91
N CYS A 217 5.43 1.50 10.08
CA CYS A 217 5.70 0.51 11.12
C CYS A 217 7.20 0.39 11.40
N THR A 218 7.56 -0.29 12.47
CA THR A 218 8.95 -0.59 12.82
C THR A 218 9.11 -2.09 13.02
N ILE A 219 9.86 -2.72 12.13
CA ILE A 219 10.14 -4.15 12.17
C ILE A 219 11.32 -4.38 13.10
N THR A 220 11.12 -5.18 14.15
CA THR A 220 12.19 -5.60 15.05
C THR A 220 12.55 -7.04 14.75
N ALA A 221 13.76 -7.29 14.26
CA ALA A 221 14.24 -8.63 13.94
C ALA A 221 15.30 -9.06 14.96
N PRO A 222 15.03 -10.05 15.83
CA PRO A 222 16.06 -10.60 16.71
C PRO A 222 17.16 -11.24 15.86
N LEU A 223 18.39 -11.20 16.37
CA LEU A 223 19.54 -11.76 15.66
C LEU A 223 20.05 -13.01 16.38
N ASP A 224 20.07 -14.12 15.67
CA ASP A 224 20.62 -15.38 16.19
C ASP A 224 22.15 -15.27 16.39
N TYR A 225 22.64 -15.87 17.47
CA TYR A 225 24.07 -15.89 17.76
C TYR A 225 24.90 -16.56 16.65
N GLU A 226 24.34 -17.56 15.96
CA GLU A 226 25.02 -18.21 14.85
C GLU A 226 25.24 -17.29 13.65
N ILE A 227 24.26 -16.41 13.38
CA ILE A 227 24.40 -15.38 12.34
C ILE A 227 25.45 -14.38 12.80
N TRP A 228 25.29 -13.85 14.01
CA TRP A 228 26.22 -12.89 14.63
C TRP A 228 27.67 -13.35 14.58
N ALA A 229 27.94 -14.60 14.96
CA ALA A 229 29.28 -15.16 15.03
C ALA A 229 29.98 -15.17 13.66
N LYS A 230 29.22 -15.35 12.57
CA LYS A 230 29.70 -15.42 11.18
C LYS A 230 29.84 -14.06 10.48
N LEU A 231 29.28 -12.98 11.04
CA LEU A 231 29.39 -11.65 10.44
C LEU A 231 30.84 -11.13 10.49
N PRO A 232 31.32 -10.37 9.49
CA PRO A 232 32.64 -9.77 9.52
C PRO A 232 32.81 -8.89 10.77
N LYS A 233 33.90 -9.10 11.51
CA LYS A 233 34.30 -8.21 12.60
C LYS A 233 35.09 -7.05 12.00
N GLU A 234 34.65 -5.85 12.30
CA GLU A 234 35.34 -4.61 11.97
C GLU A 234 35.76 -3.94 13.28
N ILE A 235 36.94 -3.34 13.27
CA ILE A 235 37.48 -2.62 14.42
C ILE A 235 37.50 -1.16 14.00
N SER A 236 36.72 -0.33 14.70
CA SER A 236 36.82 1.11 14.56
C SER A 236 38.17 1.58 15.08
N GLU A 237 38.66 2.72 14.62
CA GLU A 237 39.95 3.30 15.04
C GLU A 237 40.10 3.45 16.57
N ASP A 238 38.99 3.51 17.34
CA ASP A 238 38.99 3.54 18.82
C ASP A 238 39.06 2.15 19.47
N ALA A 239 39.51 1.12 18.73
CA ALA A 239 39.55 -0.28 19.17
C ALA A 239 38.19 -0.89 19.57
N LYS A 240 37.08 -0.22 19.24
CA LYS A 240 35.73 -0.77 19.41
C LYS A 240 35.42 -1.74 18.27
N THR A 241 35.03 -2.96 18.63
CA THR A 241 34.65 -3.98 17.66
C THR A 241 33.15 -3.88 17.36
N PHE A 242 32.79 -3.86 16.09
CA PHE A 242 31.42 -3.99 15.61
C PHE A 242 31.35 -5.02 14.48
N ARG A 243 30.14 -5.39 14.07
CA ARG A 243 29.92 -6.29 12.93
C ARG A 243 28.92 -5.67 11.98
N ARG A 244 29.12 -5.86 10.67
CA ARG A 244 28.19 -5.37 9.64
C ARG A 244 27.36 -6.53 9.09
N ILE A 245 26.05 -6.35 9.11
CA ILE A 245 25.10 -7.29 8.49
C ILE A 245 24.47 -6.64 7.27
N LYS A 246 24.45 -7.39 6.16
CA LYS A 246 23.73 -7.04 4.94
C LYS A 246 22.47 -7.90 4.88
N TYR A 247 21.31 -7.26 4.68
CA TYR A 247 20.00 -7.91 4.65
C TYR A 247 19.16 -7.31 3.53
N ASP A 248 18.12 -8.02 3.11
CA ASP A 248 17.16 -7.54 2.13
C ASP A 248 15.84 -7.22 2.83
N LEU A 249 15.38 -5.98 2.67
CA LEU A 249 14.01 -5.61 2.98
C LEU A 249 13.14 -5.99 1.78
N ARG A 250 12.08 -6.76 2.02
CA ARG A 250 11.16 -7.24 1.00
C ARG A 250 9.76 -6.75 1.28
N MET A 251 9.04 -6.37 0.24
CA MET A 251 7.65 -5.93 0.30
C MET A 251 6.80 -6.66 -0.74
N ILE A 252 5.66 -7.21 -0.32
CA ILE A 252 4.60 -7.68 -1.21
C ILE A 252 3.27 -6.99 -0.85
N SER A 253 2.33 -7.00 -1.79
CA SER A 253 0.96 -6.58 -1.50
C SER A 253 -0.04 -7.44 -2.26
N ASP A 254 -0.92 -8.09 -1.50
CA ASP A 254 -2.05 -8.84 -2.01
C ASP A 254 -3.33 -7.97 -2.12
N GLY A 255 -3.29 -6.76 -1.57
CA GLY A 255 -4.39 -5.80 -1.52
C GLY A 255 -5.36 -5.95 -0.35
N SER A 256 -5.15 -6.92 0.52
CA SER A 256 -5.68 -6.90 1.89
C SER A 256 -4.73 -6.14 2.80
N CYS A 257 -3.43 -6.40 2.70
CA CYS A 257 -2.40 -5.75 3.50
C CYS A 257 -1.11 -5.53 2.71
N LEU A 258 -0.15 -4.92 3.38
CA LEU A 258 1.25 -4.83 2.98
C LEU A 258 2.05 -5.74 3.90
N GLU A 259 2.82 -6.67 3.34
CA GLU A 259 3.74 -7.49 4.11
C GLU A 259 5.16 -6.98 3.86
N PHE A 260 5.85 -6.63 4.94
CA PHE A 260 7.27 -6.31 4.94
C PHE A 260 8.04 -7.41 5.64
N ALA A 261 9.15 -7.85 5.05
CA ALA A 261 9.98 -8.90 5.62
C ALA A 261 11.47 -8.56 5.53
N VAL A 262 12.22 -8.90 6.57
CA VAL A 262 13.67 -8.70 6.68
C VAL A 262 14.35 -10.05 6.45
N TRP A 263 15.14 -10.14 5.39
CA TRP A 263 15.80 -11.37 4.98
C TRP A 263 17.30 -11.27 5.12
N TYR A 264 17.91 -12.25 5.78
CA TYR A 264 19.36 -12.45 5.74
C TYR A 264 19.66 -13.69 4.90
N LYS A 265 20.24 -13.48 3.71
CA LYS A 265 20.43 -14.53 2.71
C LYS A 265 19.08 -15.19 2.37
N ASN A 266 18.91 -16.46 2.71
CA ASN A 266 17.70 -17.24 2.45
C ASN A 266 16.84 -17.46 3.71
N GLN A 267 17.13 -16.76 4.81
CA GLN A 267 16.37 -16.86 6.05
C GLN A 267 15.58 -15.56 6.28
N CYS A 268 14.27 -15.69 6.49
CA CYS A 268 13.43 -14.60 6.98
C CYS A 268 13.71 -14.42 8.48
N LEU A 269 14.18 -13.25 8.89
CA LEU A 269 14.48 -12.94 10.29
C LEU A 269 13.24 -12.39 11.02
N ALA A 270 12.43 -11.60 10.33
CA ALA A 270 11.18 -11.07 10.83
C ALA A 270 10.28 -10.63 9.67
N SER A 271 8.97 -10.68 9.88
CA SER A 271 7.98 -10.09 8.98
C SER A 271 6.95 -9.30 9.78
N GLN A 272 6.32 -8.33 9.12
CA GLN A 272 5.24 -7.54 9.69
C GLN A 272 4.21 -7.21 8.62
N ASN A 273 2.94 -7.48 8.95
CA ASN A 273 1.79 -7.12 8.15
C ASN A 273 1.25 -5.76 8.59
N VAL A 274 0.85 -4.95 7.62
CA VAL A 274 0.31 -3.61 7.83
C VAL A 274 -0.96 -3.43 6.99
N ASP A 275 -2.06 -3.10 7.64
CA ASP A 275 -3.35 -2.87 6.98
C ASP A 275 -3.40 -1.50 6.30
N PHE A 276 -4.11 -1.40 5.17
CA PHE A 276 -4.26 -0.14 4.44
C PHE A 276 -5.01 0.95 5.22
N GLU A 277 -5.72 0.63 6.30
CA GLU A 277 -6.33 1.66 7.14
C GLU A 277 -5.27 2.48 7.87
N THR A 278 -4.19 1.83 8.31
CA THR A 278 -3.03 2.50 8.91
C THR A 278 -2.24 3.32 7.89
N THR A 279 -2.48 3.10 6.58
CA THR A 279 -1.92 3.94 5.52
C THR A 279 -2.76 5.19 5.23
N LYS A 280 -3.84 5.48 5.97
CA LYS A 280 -4.55 6.76 5.84
C LYS A 280 -3.95 7.75 6.83
N ALA A 281 -3.78 9.01 6.41
CA ALA A 281 -3.49 10.08 7.37
C ALA A 281 -4.70 10.23 8.30
N GLU A 282 -4.47 10.45 9.60
CA GLU A 282 -5.54 10.86 10.52
C GLU A 282 -6.17 12.15 9.98
N THR A 283 -7.28 12.01 9.28
CA THR A 283 -8.13 13.16 9.00
C THR A 283 -8.76 13.49 10.34
N LYS A 284 -8.53 14.69 10.88
CA LYS A 284 -9.27 15.18 12.05
C LYS A 284 -10.74 15.27 11.69
N GLU A 285 -11.46 14.15 11.74
CA GLU A 285 -12.90 14.12 11.69
C GLU A 285 -13.42 14.52 13.06
N ASN A 286 -14.06 15.70 13.10
CA ASN A 286 -14.91 16.08 14.22
C ASN A 286 -15.99 15.01 14.37
N ASN A 287 -15.91 14.27 15.47
CA ASN A 287 -16.90 13.31 15.95
C ASN A 287 -18.34 13.86 15.77
N ARG A 288 -19.05 13.37 14.75
CA ARG A 288 -20.52 13.27 14.77
C ARG A 288 -20.83 11.79 14.63
N GLY A 289 -21.39 11.25 15.71
CA GLY A 289 -21.45 9.82 15.99
C GLY A 289 -22.04 8.99 14.85
N ASN A 290 -21.26 7.98 14.45
CA ASN A 290 -21.76 6.83 13.72
C ASN A 290 -22.08 5.74 14.75
N ASN A 291 -23.36 5.37 14.85
CA ASN A 291 -23.77 4.17 15.55
C ASN A 291 -23.50 2.98 14.63
N ASP A 292 -22.30 2.41 14.71
CA ASP A 292 -22.03 1.10 14.15
C ASP A 292 -22.65 0.03 15.05
N VAL A 293 -23.58 -0.73 14.49
CA VAL A 293 -24.18 -1.90 15.12
C VAL A 293 -23.15 -3.03 15.05
N SER A 294 -22.63 -3.42 16.22
CA SER A 294 -21.81 -4.62 16.38
C SER A 294 -22.62 -5.86 16.01
N MET A 295 -22.20 -6.59 14.98
CA MET A 295 -22.66 -7.97 14.78
C MET A 295 -21.93 -8.87 15.78
N GLU A 296 -22.69 -9.53 16.66
CA GLU A 296 -22.17 -10.58 17.53
C GLU A 296 -21.90 -11.86 16.71
N ASP A 297 -20.73 -12.46 16.90
CA ASP A 297 -20.35 -13.75 16.32
C ASP A 297 -21.25 -14.87 16.88
N PRO A 298 -21.84 -15.74 16.03
CA PRO A 298 -22.52 -16.93 16.51
C PRO A 298 -21.51 -17.95 17.05
N SER A 299 -21.81 -18.45 18.24
CA SER A 299 -21.07 -19.46 19.00
C SER A 299 -20.60 -20.68 18.18
N GLU A 300 -19.34 -21.03 18.41
CA GLU A 300 -18.63 -22.24 17.95
C GLU A 300 -19.41 -23.53 18.19
N VAL A 301 -19.64 -24.31 17.11
CA VAL A 301 -19.61 -25.77 17.15
C VAL A 301 -19.13 -26.25 15.77
N TRP A 302 -18.32 -27.32 15.77
CA TRP A 302 -18.10 -28.37 14.77
C TRP A 302 -16.61 -28.64 14.56
N SER A 303 -16.16 -29.65 15.31
CA SER A 303 -14.97 -30.46 15.14
C SER A 303 -14.99 -31.18 13.79
N ASP A 304 -13.88 -31.12 13.05
CA ASP A 304 -13.10 -32.28 12.61
C ASP A 304 -12.11 -31.85 11.51
N VAL A 305 -10.82 -32.10 11.75
CA VAL A 305 -9.71 -31.83 10.84
C VAL A 305 -9.51 -33.04 9.92
N PRO A 306 -9.55 -32.90 8.57
CA PRO A 306 -9.14 -33.98 7.68
C PRO A 306 -7.62 -33.99 7.44
N PRO A 307 -7.03 -35.16 7.11
CA PRO A 307 -5.59 -35.38 7.16
C PRO A 307 -4.82 -34.82 5.96
N VAL A 308 -3.56 -34.51 6.22
CA VAL A 308 -2.52 -34.05 5.28
C VAL A 308 -2.20 -35.14 4.25
N ILE A 309 -2.22 -34.78 2.97
CA ILE A 309 -1.70 -35.60 1.87
C ILE A 309 -0.46 -34.88 1.33
N GLU A 310 0.70 -35.48 1.53
CA GLU A 310 1.98 -35.07 0.93
C GLU A 310 1.93 -35.32 -0.59
N LYS A 311 2.38 -34.34 -1.38
CA LYS A 311 2.70 -34.54 -2.79
C LYS A 311 4.09 -34.00 -3.11
N ASP A 312 4.81 -34.88 -3.80
CA ASP A 312 6.17 -34.80 -4.36
C ASP A 312 6.37 -33.57 -5.26
N ASP A 313 7.48 -32.86 -5.06
CA ASP A 313 7.94 -31.75 -5.88
C ASP A 313 8.77 -32.27 -7.06
N GLY A 314 8.18 -32.21 -8.26
CA GLY A 314 8.88 -32.40 -9.53
C GLY A 314 9.46 -31.09 -10.06
N ASP A 315 10.77 -31.10 -10.19
CA ASP A 315 11.71 -30.14 -10.75
C ASP A 315 11.33 -29.62 -12.16
N GLY A 316 10.99 -28.32 -12.23
CA GLY A 316 10.79 -27.57 -13.47
C GLY A 316 11.67 -26.31 -13.50
N GLU A 317 12.75 -26.38 -14.26
CA GLU A 317 13.71 -25.30 -14.50
C GLU A 317 13.04 -24.08 -15.17
N TYR A 318 13.06 -22.91 -14.50
CA TYR A 318 12.41 -21.69 -14.99
C TYR A 318 13.42 -20.69 -15.59
N VAL A 319 13.14 -20.26 -16.82
CA VAL A 319 13.95 -19.32 -17.60
C VAL A 319 13.41 -17.89 -17.45
N ASP A 320 14.24 -17.00 -16.90
CA ASP A 320 13.96 -15.56 -16.71
C ASP A 320 13.64 -14.85 -18.03
N ARG A 321 12.44 -14.26 -18.11
CA ARG A 321 12.03 -13.35 -19.19
C ARG A 321 11.37 -12.09 -18.63
N THR A 322 12.11 -11.36 -17.80
CA THR A 322 11.70 -10.01 -17.39
C THR A 322 12.26 -8.94 -18.35
N PRO A 323 11.46 -8.00 -18.90
CA PRO A 323 11.98 -6.90 -19.69
C PRO A 323 12.75 -5.91 -18.80
N LYS A 324 14.07 -5.82 -18.99
CA LYS A 324 14.91 -4.81 -18.33
C LYS A 324 14.62 -3.42 -18.91
N ARG A 325 13.95 -2.55 -18.15
CA ARG A 325 14.03 -1.10 -18.40
C ARG A 325 15.30 -0.55 -17.75
N ARG A 326 16.19 -0.03 -18.60
CA ARG A 326 17.38 0.74 -18.22
C ARG A 326 16.96 2.03 -17.50
N ARG A 327 17.04 2.05 -16.17
CA ARG A 327 17.42 3.28 -15.45
C ARG A 327 18.84 3.07 -14.94
N GLY A 328 19.78 3.70 -15.64
CA GLY A 328 21.16 3.81 -15.18
C GLY A 328 21.18 4.76 -13.99
N ASN A 329 21.35 4.21 -12.80
CA ASN A 329 22.04 4.86 -11.70
C ASN A 329 22.68 3.75 -10.85
N GLY A 330 23.98 3.86 -10.61
CA GLY A 330 24.75 2.85 -9.91
C GLY A 330 24.17 2.58 -8.52
N ARG A 331 23.78 1.33 -8.26
CA ARG A 331 23.44 0.83 -6.93
C ARG A 331 24.64 1.10 -6.01
N ARG A 332 24.53 2.11 -5.15
CA ARG A 332 25.46 2.33 -4.04
C ARG A 332 24.89 1.65 -2.81
N GLU A 333 25.69 0.81 -2.18
CA GLU A 333 25.42 0.24 -0.86
C GLU A 333 25.40 1.39 0.17
N ARG A 334 24.42 1.47 1.09
CA ARG A 334 24.34 2.56 2.10
C ARG A 334 23.89 2.12 3.49
N SER A 335 24.41 2.83 4.50
CA SER A 335 24.45 2.45 5.93
C SER A 335 23.16 2.78 6.66
N MET A 336 22.63 1.83 7.43
CA MET A 336 21.73 2.12 8.54
C MET A 336 22.50 1.99 9.84
N THR A 337 22.85 3.12 10.46
CA THR A 337 23.22 3.14 11.88
C THR A 337 21.97 3.48 12.68
N LEU A 338 21.65 2.69 13.71
CA LEU A 338 20.56 3.04 14.63
C LEU A 338 21.01 4.12 15.61
N ARG A 339 20.05 4.97 16.01
CA ARG A 339 20.19 5.95 17.08
C ARG A 339 20.73 5.29 18.35
N GLY A 340 21.76 5.88 18.95
CA GLY A 340 22.07 5.62 20.35
C GLY A 340 20.93 6.15 21.22
N LYS A 341 20.42 5.33 22.13
CA LYS A 341 19.66 5.83 23.27
C LYS A 341 20.59 6.55 24.24
#